data_AF-D6LER5-F1
#
_entry.id   AF-D6LER5-F1
#
_cell.length_a   1.000
_cell.length_b   1.000
_cell.length_c   1.000
_cell.angle_alpha   90.00
_cell.angle_beta   90.00
_cell.angle_gamma   90.00
#
_symmetry.space_group_name_H-M   'P 1'
#
loop_
_entity.id
_entity.type
_entity.pdbx_description
1 polymer ?
#
loop_
_entity_poly.entity_id
_entity_poly.type
_entity_poly.pdbx_seq_one_letter_code
_entity_poly.pdbx_strand_id
1 'polypeptide(L)' 'MDDKKKIGRPKSLKPKSIKLTVRVDEETNKILEDYCNRKNKTIVEGVRDGINYLKEK' A
#
# COMPACT_ATOMS: atom_id res chain seq x y z
N MET A 1 -35.84 -0.66 24.94
CA MET A 1 -34.67 -1.56 24.82
C MET A 1 -33.89 -1.07 23.62
N ASP A 2 -33.06 -0.09 23.88
CA ASP A 2 -32.54 0.84 22.90
C ASP A 2 -31.26 0.25 22.29
N ASP A 3 -31.35 -0.26 21.07
CA ASP A 3 -30.23 -0.64 20.22
C ASP A 3 -29.42 0.60 19.79
N LYS A 4 -28.79 1.25 20.78
CA LYS A 4 -27.86 2.36 20.54
C LYS A 4 -26.57 1.78 20.00
N LYS A 5 -26.57 1.48 18.70
CA LYS A 5 -25.41 1.12 17.90
C LYS A 5 -24.31 2.15 18.21
N LYS A 6 -23.26 1.74 18.93
CA LYS A 6 -22.15 2.60 19.34
C LYS A 6 -21.62 3.34 18.10
N ILE A 7 -21.79 4.66 18.05
CA ILE A 7 -21.23 5.54 17.03
C ILE A 7 -19.71 5.63 17.28
N GLY A 8 -19.00 4.54 17.00
CA GLY A 8 -17.55 4.52 16.89
C GLY A 8 -17.13 4.86 15.46
N ARG A 9 -15.82 5.08 15.24
CA ARG A 9 -15.25 5.17 13.88
C ARG A 9 -15.76 3.98 13.07
N PRO A 10 -16.42 4.20 11.91
CA PRO A 10 -16.93 3.10 11.10
C PRO A 10 -15.80 2.12 10.85
N LYS A 11 -16.04 0.84 11.18
CA LYS A 11 -15.07 -0.22 10.93
C LYS A 11 -14.84 -0.25 9.42
N SER A 12 -13.65 0.15 8.99
CA SER A 12 -13.26 0.02 7.59
C SER A 12 -13.31 -1.46 7.24
N LEU A 13 -14.13 -1.87 6.27
CA LEU A 13 -14.35 -3.28 5.92
C LEU A 13 -13.08 -4.00 5.44
N LYS A 14 -12.07 -3.24 4.98
CA LYS A 14 -10.75 -3.75 4.61
C LYS A 14 -9.67 -2.80 5.13
N PRO A 15 -9.29 -2.91 6.42
CA PRO A 15 -8.19 -2.10 6.93
C PRO A 15 -6.91 -2.56 6.23
N LYS A 16 -6.12 -1.60 5.72
CA LYS A 16 -4.72 -1.85 5.33
C LYS A 16 -3.92 -2.00 6.63
N SER A 17 -4.05 -3.15 7.28
CA SER A 17 -3.54 -3.42 8.63
C SER A 17 -2.05 -3.71 8.65
N ILE A 18 -1.48 -4.16 7.53
CA ILE A 18 -0.06 -4.53 7.43
C ILE A 18 0.76 -3.30 7.08
N LYS A 19 1.64 -2.90 7.99
CA LYS A 19 2.72 -1.94 7.72
C LYS A 19 3.91 -2.71 7.17
N LEU A 20 4.37 -2.33 5.98
CA LEU A 20 5.56 -2.88 5.36
C LEU A 20 6.69 -1.86 5.51
N THR A 21 7.71 -2.20 6.28
CA THR A 21 8.95 -1.42 6.42
C THR A 21 10.10 -2.27 5.92
N VAL A 22 10.71 -1.88 4.80
CA VAL A 22 11.81 -2.62 4.17
C VAL A 22 12.94 -1.65 3.92
N ARG A 23 14.18 -2.11 4.14
CA ARG A 23 15.37 -1.40 3.67
C ARG A 23 15.64 -1.81 2.23
N VAL A 24 15.91 -0.83 1.39
CA VAL A 24 16.26 -1.02 -0.01
C VAL A 24 17.53 -0.25 -0.29
N ASP A 25 18.36 -0.79 -1.17
CA ASP A 25 19.54 -0.11 -1.69
C ASP A 25 19.16 1.07 -2.59
N GLU A 26 20.10 2.00 -2.78
CA GLU A 26 19.89 3.20 -3.60
C GLU A 26 19.50 2.87 -5.04
N GLU A 27 20.07 1.80 -5.60
CA GLU A 27 19.78 1.36 -6.97
C GLU A 27 18.32 0.90 -7.10
N THR A 28 17.84 0.08 -6.16
CA THR A 28 16.45 -0.38 -6.10
C THR A 28 15.48 0.79 -5.89
N ASN A 29 15.86 1.77 -5.06
CA ASN A 29 15.06 2.98 -4.85
C ASN A 29 14.96 3.81 -6.15
N LYS A 30 16.05 3.98 -6.90
CA LYS A 30 16.01 4.67 -8.20
C LYS A 30 15.13 3.98 -9.22
N ILE A 31 15.17 2.65 -9.29
CA ILE A 31 14.29 1.87 -10.19
C ILE A 31 12.82 2.11 -9.81
N LEU A 32 12.52 2.09 -8.52
CA LEU A 32 11.18 2.34 -8.02
C LEU A 32 10.71 3.78 -8.31
N GLU A 33 11.57 4.77 -8.09
CA GLU A 33 11.28 6.18 -8.40
C GLU A 33 11.05 6.41 -9.90
N ASP A 34 11.88 5.83 -10.77
CA ASP A 34 11.70 5.92 -12.23
C ASP A 34 10.35 5.29 -12.64
N TYR A 35 10.06 4.09 -12.14
CA TYR A 35 8.78 3.41 -12.39
C TYR A 35 7.59 4.26 -11.92
N CYS A 36 7.68 4.83 -10.71
CA CYS A 36 6.64 5.69 -10.16
C CYS A 36 6.44 6.96 -10.98
N ASN A 37 7.52 7.61 -11.41
CA ASN A 37 7.48 8.81 -12.26
C ASN A 37 6.83 8.51 -13.62
N ARG A 38 7.24 7.42 -14.27
CA ARG A 38 6.70 7.02 -15.58
C ARG A 38 5.21 6.65 -15.54
N LYS A 39 4.77 6.06 -14.43
CA LYS A 39 3.36 5.65 -14.22
C LYS A 39 2.52 6.70 -13.49
N ASN A 40 3.12 7.83 -13.10
CA ASN A 40 2.51 8.87 -12.27
C ASN A 40 1.86 8.29 -10.99
N LYS A 41 2.56 7.37 -10.32
CA LYS A 41 2.11 6.67 -9.11
C LYS A 41 2.89 7.12 -7.90
N THR A 42 2.29 6.97 -6.72
CA THR A 42 3.00 7.15 -5.46
C THR A 42 3.99 5.99 -5.22
N ILE A 43 5.09 6.24 -4.50
CA ILE A 43 6.07 5.21 -4.09
C ILE A 43 5.35 3.98 -3.50
N VAL A 44 4.34 4.21 -2.66
CA VAL A 44 3.56 3.15 -2.00
C VAL A 44 2.77 2.32 -3.01
N GLU A 45 2.23 2.94 -4.06
CA GLU A 45 1.57 2.22 -5.14
C GLU A 45 2.56 1.51 -6.05
N GLY A 46 3.72 2.09 -6.35
CA GLY A 46 4.80 1.43 -7.07
C GLY A 46 5.27 0.15 -6.39
N VAL A 47 5.44 0.18 -5.07
CA VAL A 47 5.79 -1.02 -4.28
C VAL A 47 4.68 -2.07 -4.36
N ARG A 48 3.41 -1.67 -4.29
CA ARG A 48 2.28 -2.61 -4.43
C ARG A 48 2.20 -3.21 -5.83
N ASP A 49 2.42 -2.41 -6.87
CA ASP A 49 2.50 -2.88 -8.26
C ASP A 49 3.64 -3.89 -8.41
N GLY A 50 4.82 -3.60 -7.86
CA GLY A 50 5.95 -4.54 -7.86
C GLY A 50 5.61 -5.86 -7.17
N ILE A 51 4.97 -5.82 -6.00
CA ILE A 51 4.53 -7.03 -5.28
C ILE A 51 3.45 -7.79 -6.09
N ASN A 52 2.51 -7.08 -6.73
CA ASN A 52 1.50 -7.72 -7.57
C ASN A 52 2.13 -8.37 -8.81
N TYR A 53 3.17 -7.75 -9.38
CA TYR A 53 3.91 -8.32 -10.51
C TYR A 53 4.61 -9.64 -10.14
N LEU A 54 5.05 -9.80 -8.88
CA LEU A 54 5.59 -11.07 -8.38
C LEU A 54 4.55 -12.20 -8.30
N LYS A 55 3.25 -11.87 -8.30
CA LYS A 55 2.16 -12.87 -8.28
C LYS A 55 1.82 -13.40 -9.69
N GLU A 56 2.10 -12.63 -10.73
CA GLU A 56 1.88 -13.03 -12.13
C GLU A 56 3.03 -13.87 -12.72
N LYS A 57 4.07 -14.15 -11.93
CA LYS A 57 5.28 -14.88 -12.34
C LYS A 57 5.43 -16.17 -11.55
#